data_AF-A0A7J9ZP54-F1
#
_entry.id   AF-A0A7J9ZP54-F1
#
_cell.length_a   1.000
_cell.length_b   1.000
_cell.length_c   1.000
_cell.angle_alpha   90.00
_cell.angle_beta   90.00
_cell.angle_gamma   90.00
#
_symmetry.space_group_name_H-M   'P 1'
#
loop_
_entity.id
_entity.type
_entity.pdbx_description
1 polymer ?
#
loop_
_entity_poly.entity_id
_entity_poly.type
_entity_poly.pdbx_seq_one_letter_code
_entity_poly.pdbx_strand_id
1 'polypeptide(L)'
;MPTQDDVLGYFNTLSNWGRWGDDDELGTLNHITDDVRLAAARAVHHGRSVSCAWEVAVPEDMERSTTTCPCAADMPGAEDMPVPGFRNDRRWGFSNERLGIMFHGNTLTHVDSPCHIFWDGTMYNGRSHSLVDAATGSAWAAVTAAANG
;
A
#
# COMPACT_ATOMS: atom_id res chain seq x y z
N MET A 1 -17.26 33.47 0.33
CA MET A 1 -16.84 32.06 0.58
C MET A 1 -18.10 31.22 0.62
N PRO A 2 -18.06 29.93 0.20
CA PRO A 2 -19.21 29.03 0.35
C PRO A 2 -19.64 28.93 1.82
N THR A 3 -20.95 28.76 2.03
CA THR A 3 -21.54 28.51 3.34
C THR A 3 -21.35 27.04 3.76
N GLN A 4 -21.68 26.71 5.01
CA GLN A 4 -21.68 25.31 5.47
C GLN A 4 -22.61 24.44 4.62
N ASP A 5 -23.82 24.94 4.30
CA ASP A 5 -24.80 24.21 3.51
C ASP A 5 -24.32 23.99 2.08
N ASP A 6 -23.61 24.97 1.50
CA ASP A 6 -22.97 24.79 0.18
C ASP A 6 -21.95 23.65 0.22
N VAL A 7 -21.07 23.63 1.23
CA VAL A 7 -20.04 22.58 1.38
C VAL A 7 -20.66 21.20 1.59
N LEU A 8 -21.69 21.10 2.43
CA LEU A 8 -22.43 19.84 2.62
C LEU A 8 -23.14 19.41 1.33
N GLY A 9 -23.67 20.37 0.56
CA GLY A 9 -24.27 20.11 -0.75
C GLY A 9 -23.29 19.56 -1.79
N TYR A 10 -21.99 19.89 -1.68
CA TYR A 10 -20.97 19.39 -2.60
C TYR A 10 -20.75 17.87 -2.52
N PHE A 11 -20.96 17.24 -1.36
CA PHE A 11 -20.89 15.78 -1.25
C PHE A 11 -21.88 15.06 -2.18
N ASN A 12 -23.03 15.69 -2.46
CA ASN A 12 -24.05 15.16 -3.36
C ASN A 12 -23.87 15.62 -4.80
N THR A 13 -23.50 16.89 -5.00
CA THR A 13 -23.45 17.51 -6.34
C THR A 13 -22.13 17.34 -7.06
N LEU A 14 -21.03 17.10 -6.33
CA LEU A 14 -19.67 16.92 -6.85
C LEU A 14 -19.15 15.51 -6.52
N SER A 15 -19.86 14.49 -6.98
CA SER A 15 -19.53 13.08 -6.74
C SER A 15 -19.30 12.32 -8.03
N ASN A 16 -18.38 11.36 -8.00
CA ASN A 16 -18.19 10.35 -9.04
C ASN A 16 -18.88 9.02 -8.70
N TRP A 17 -19.65 8.92 -7.61
CA TRP A 17 -20.33 7.67 -7.26
C TRP A 17 -21.30 7.26 -8.37
N GLY A 18 -21.35 5.95 -8.65
CA GLY A 18 -22.10 5.38 -9.76
C GLY A 18 -21.53 5.64 -11.16
N ARG A 19 -20.50 6.49 -11.31
CA ARG A 19 -19.94 6.84 -12.64
C ARG A 19 -19.41 5.64 -13.41
N TRP A 20 -18.81 4.68 -12.71
CA TRP A 20 -18.26 3.46 -13.29
C TRP A 20 -19.03 2.19 -12.88
N GLY A 21 -20.25 2.37 -12.36
CA GLY A 21 -21.08 1.30 -11.82
C GLY A 21 -21.06 1.23 -10.30
N ASP A 22 -22.13 0.69 -9.72
CA ASP A 22 -22.34 0.67 -8.26
C ASP A 22 -21.36 -0.26 -7.53
N ASP A 23 -20.81 -1.24 -8.25
CA ASP A 23 -19.81 -2.19 -7.73
C ASP A 23 -18.37 -1.77 -8.04
N ASP A 24 -18.15 -0.55 -8.55
CA ASP A 24 -16.79 -0.04 -8.76
C ASP A 24 -16.07 0.22 -7.43
N GLU A 25 -14.82 -0.23 -7.38
CA GLU A 25 -13.88 -0.07 -6.26
C GLU A 25 -12.69 0.84 -6.60
N LEU A 26 -12.49 1.15 -7.88
CA LEU A 26 -11.28 1.82 -8.37
C LEU A 26 -11.38 3.35 -8.34
N GLY A 27 -12.59 3.88 -8.51
CA GLY A 27 -12.81 5.32 -8.62
C GLY A 27 -12.07 5.91 -9.81
N THR A 28 -11.33 6.99 -9.60
CA THR A 28 -10.66 7.72 -10.69
C THR A 28 -9.51 6.95 -11.35
N LEU A 29 -9.05 5.82 -10.78
CA LEU A 29 -8.11 4.93 -11.47
C LEU A 29 -8.70 4.36 -12.76
N ASN A 30 -10.03 4.31 -12.90
CA ASN A 30 -10.70 3.96 -14.16
C ASN A 30 -10.34 4.87 -15.34
N HIS A 31 -9.74 6.05 -15.10
CA HIS A 31 -9.22 6.90 -16.17
C HIS A 31 -7.88 6.40 -16.74
N ILE A 32 -7.18 5.51 -16.05
CA ILE A 32 -5.92 4.91 -16.50
C ILE A 32 -6.30 3.73 -17.42
N THR A 33 -6.54 4.03 -18.69
CA THR A 33 -6.80 3.02 -19.72
C THR A 33 -5.50 2.48 -20.32
N ASP A 34 -5.58 1.40 -21.09
CA ASP A 34 -4.42 0.83 -21.77
C ASP A 34 -3.78 1.82 -22.77
N ASP A 35 -4.59 2.65 -23.42
CA ASP A 35 -4.10 3.71 -24.29
C ASP A 35 -3.32 4.77 -23.51
N VAL A 36 -3.78 5.15 -22.30
CA VAL A 36 -3.08 6.07 -21.41
C VAL A 36 -1.75 5.45 -20.95
N ARG A 37 -1.76 4.16 -20.57
CA ARG A 37 -0.53 3.43 -20.20
C ARG A 37 0.47 3.38 -21.36
N LEU A 38 0.01 3.09 -22.57
CA LEU A 38 0.86 3.05 -23.77
C LEU A 38 1.41 4.44 -24.13
N ALA A 39 0.59 5.49 -24.02
CA ALA A 39 1.03 6.86 -24.23
C ALA A 39 2.10 7.27 -23.21
N ALA A 40 1.91 6.92 -21.93
CA ALA A 40 2.90 7.17 -20.88
C ALA A 40 4.23 6.45 -21.16
N ALA A 41 4.18 5.18 -21.59
CA ALA A 41 5.39 4.44 -21.97
C ALA A 41 6.14 5.10 -23.15
N ARG A 42 5.40 5.63 -24.14
CA ARG A 42 5.98 6.33 -25.31
C ARG A 42 6.57 7.71 -24.97
N ALA A 43 6.22 8.29 -23.82
CA ALA A 43 6.77 9.57 -23.37
C ALA A 43 8.21 9.47 -22.86
N VAL A 44 8.74 8.25 -22.66
CA VAL A 44 10.12 8.05 -22.22
C VAL A 44 11.09 8.25 -23.39
N HIS A 45 11.96 9.27 -23.28
CA HIS A 45 12.98 9.57 -24.31
C HIS A 45 14.41 9.22 -23.90
N HIS A 46 14.77 9.42 -22.63
CA HIS A 46 16.16 9.32 -22.15
C HIS A 46 16.43 8.12 -21.23
N GLY A 47 15.38 7.41 -20.79
CA GLY A 47 15.53 6.26 -19.89
C GLY A 47 16.06 6.57 -18.48
N ARG A 48 16.17 7.85 -18.09
CA ARG A 48 16.59 8.25 -16.74
C ARG A 48 15.46 8.03 -15.74
N SER A 49 15.72 7.24 -14.70
CA SER A 49 14.82 7.09 -13.55
C SER A 49 15.12 8.13 -12.48
N VAL A 50 14.07 8.68 -11.87
CA VAL A 50 14.14 9.58 -10.71
C VAL A 50 13.15 9.05 -9.69
N SER A 51 13.62 8.77 -8.47
CA SER A 51 12.72 8.37 -7.39
C SER A 51 11.88 9.56 -6.93
N CYS A 52 10.56 9.36 -6.87
CA CYS A 52 9.63 10.29 -6.20
C CYS A 52 9.34 9.89 -4.74
N ALA A 53 9.95 8.80 -4.27
CA ALA A 53 9.79 8.33 -2.91
C ALA A 53 10.75 9.04 -1.96
N TRP A 54 10.26 9.34 -0.76
CA TRP A 54 11.13 9.66 0.36
C TRP A 54 11.84 8.39 0.84
N GLU A 55 13.10 8.53 1.25
CA GLU A 55 13.79 7.46 1.96
C GLU A 55 13.01 7.13 3.23
N VAL A 56 12.71 5.85 3.42
CA VAL A 56 12.07 5.37 4.65
C VAL A 56 13.10 5.49 5.77
N ALA A 57 13.09 6.63 6.45
CA ALA A 57 13.87 6.83 7.66
C ALA A 57 13.38 5.82 8.70
N VAL A 58 14.32 5.08 9.27
CA VAL A 58 14.06 4.13 10.36
C VAL A 58 14.56 4.81 11.65
N PRO A 59 13.75 5.64 12.31
CA PRO A 59 14.15 6.22 13.59
C PRO A 59 14.34 5.11 14.64
N GLU A 60 15.17 5.36 15.66
CA GLU A 60 15.59 4.35 16.66
C GLU A 60 14.42 3.67 17.39
N ASP A 61 13.26 4.31 17.42
CA ASP A 61 12.03 3.86 18.06
C ASP A 61 11.15 2.94 17.18
N MET A 62 11.49 2.77 15.90
CA MET A 62 10.82 1.80 15.03
C MET A 62 11.28 0.38 15.42
N GLU A 63 10.35 -0.58 15.59
CA GLU A 63 10.68 -1.98 15.86
C GLU A 63 11.53 -2.55 14.71
N ARG A 64 12.85 -2.50 14.89
CA ARG A 64 13.81 -3.13 14.00
C ARG A 64 14.32 -4.39 14.66
N SER A 65 13.97 -5.53 14.07
CA SER A 65 14.70 -6.77 14.29
C SER A 65 15.40 -7.13 12.99
N THR A 66 16.69 -6.82 12.93
CA THR A 66 17.58 -7.39 11.93
C THR A 66 18.29 -8.56 12.60
N THR A 67 17.85 -9.77 12.30
CA THR A 67 18.58 -10.98 12.68
C THR A 67 19.42 -11.38 11.49
N THR A 68 20.68 -10.98 11.51
CA THR A 68 21.66 -11.52 10.57
C THR A 68 22.12 -12.87 11.13
N CYS A 69 21.80 -13.95 10.42
CA CYS A 69 22.35 -15.25 10.74
C CYS A 69 23.43 -15.59 9.69
N PRO A 70 24.71 -15.35 9.99
CA PRO A 70 25.79 -15.61 9.04
C PRO A 70 25.90 -17.11 8.68
N CYS A 71 25.29 -18.00 9.46
CA CYS A 71 25.09 -19.39 9.11
C CYS A 71 23.69 -19.86 9.51
N ALA A 72 22.93 -20.40 8.56
CA ALA A 72 21.57 -20.88 8.81
C ALA A 72 21.46 -21.95 9.92
N ALA A 73 22.55 -22.69 10.18
CA ALA A 73 22.64 -23.68 11.26
C ALA A 73 22.73 -23.05 12.67
N ASP A 74 23.00 -21.75 12.78
CA ASP A 74 23.06 -21.02 14.06
C ASP A 74 21.69 -20.43 14.46
N MET A 75 20.61 -20.70 13.69
CA MET A 75 19.25 -20.28 14.01
C MET A 75 18.66 -21.15 15.15
N PRO A 76 18.00 -20.56 16.16
CA PRO A 76 17.25 -21.33 17.14
C PRO A 76 16.20 -22.23 16.47
N GLY A 77 16.25 -23.54 16.73
CA GLY A 77 15.38 -24.56 16.11
C GLY A 77 15.95 -25.21 14.84
N ALA A 78 17.15 -24.83 14.39
CA ALA A 78 17.84 -25.45 13.26
C ALA A 78 18.81 -26.57 13.68
N GLU A 79 18.99 -26.83 14.97
CA GLU A 79 19.98 -27.76 15.54
C GLU A 79 19.79 -29.20 15.04
N ASP A 80 18.55 -29.59 14.72
CA ASP A 80 18.17 -30.93 14.26
C ASP A 80 17.61 -30.96 12.82
N MET A 81 17.77 -29.87 12.05
CA MET A 81 17.28 -29.83 10.67
C MET A 81 18.03 -30.88 9.81
N PRO A 82 17.35 -31.92 9.28
CA PRO A 82 18.00 -33.07 8.64
C PRO A 82 18.41 -32.77 7.19
N VAL A 83 18.65 -31.50 6.85
CA VAL A 83 18.86 -31.03 5.49
C VAL A 83 20.36 -30.88 5.25
N PRO A 84 20.97 -31.66 4.32
CA PRO A 84 22.43 -31.65 4.10
C PRO A 84 23.06 -30.30 3.73
N GLY A 85 22.24 -29.27 3.46
CA GLY A 85 22.64 -27.90 3.12
C GLY A 85 22.76 -26.94 4.31
N PHE A 86 22.27 -27.28 5.51
CA PHE A 86 22.39 -26.45 6.72
C PHE A 86 23.65 -26.84 7.51
N ARG A 87 24.81 -26.75 6.85
CA ARG A 87 26.11 -27.05 7.46
C ARG A 87 26.66 -25.80 8.14
N ASN A 88 27.31 -25.97 9.29
CA ASN A 88 28.07 -24.90 9.95
C ASN A 88 29.46 -24.70 9.30
N ASP A 89 29.49 -24.49 7.99
CA ASP A 89 30.72 -24.27 7.22
C ASP A 89 30.83 -22.83 6.66
N ARG A 90 29.89 -21.96 7.04
CA ARG A 90 29.78 -20.54 6.63
C ARG A 90 29.70 -20.33 5.11
N ARG A 91 29.38 -21.36 4.33
CA ARG A 91 29.20 -21.24 2.87
C ARG A 91 27.83 -20.69 2.47
N TRP A 92 26.87 -20.70 3.40
CA TRP A 92 25.52 -20.20 3.17
C TRP A 92 24.91 -19.60 4.44
N GLY A 93 24.21 -18.49 4.27
CA GLY A 93 23.52 -17.73 5.32
C GLY A 93 22.51 -16.77 4.70
N PHE A 94 21.62 -16.22 5.50
CA PHE A 94 20.61 -15.27 5.05
C PHE A 94 20.38 -14.20 6.13
N SER A 95 20.05 -12.99 5.69
CA SER A 95 19.61 -11.91 6.57
C SER A 95 18.09 -11.88 6.55
N ASN A 96 17.49 -11.72 7.73
CA ASN A 96 16.06 -11.44 7.83
C ASN A 96 15.87 -10.04 8.39
N GLU A 97 14.87 -9.36 7.85
CA GLU A 97 14.45 -8.04 8.32
C GLU A 97 12.95 -8.09 8.57
N ARG A 98 12.54 -7.50 9.70
CA ARG A 98 11.14 -7.21 9.98
C ARG A 98 10.99 -5.69 10.12
N LEU A 99 10.04 -5.14 9.38
CA LEU A 99 9.64 -3.74 9.46
C LEU A 99 8.14 -3.68 9.76
N GLY A 100 7.76 -2.92 10.79
CA GLY A 100 6.38 -2.51 11.03
C GLY A 100 6.23 -1.03 10.64
N ILE A 101 5.39 -0.73 9.64
CA ILE A 101 5.25 0.63 9.09
C ILE A 101 3.83 1.13 9.29
N MET A 102 3.69 2.35 9.82
CA MET A 102 2.45 3.12 9.79
C MET A 102 2.55 4.11 8.62
N PHE A 103 1.76 3.90 7.55
CA PHE A 103 1.90 4.66 6.31
C PHE A 103 1.33 6.08 6.38
N HIS A 104 0.34 6.31 7.27
CA HIS A 104 -0.28 7.62 7.42
C HIS A 104 0.55 8.51 8.35
N GLY A 105 1.07 9.58 7.77
CA GLY A 105 1.99 10.53 8.40
C GLY A 105 2.69 11.35 7.33
N ASN A 106 3.58 12.26 7.73
CA ASN A 106 4.24 13.16 6.80
C ASN A 106 5.54 12.60 6.22
N THR A 107 6.02 11.46 6.67
CA THR A 107 7.41 10.99 6.44
C THR A 107 7.53 9.85 5.42
N LEU A 108 6.41 9.30 4.96
CA LEU A 108 6.37 8.16 4.05
C LEU A 108 5.62 8.55 2.79
N THR A 109 6.23 8.30 1.63
CA THR A 109 5.51 8.39 0.36
C THR A 109 4.53 7.22 0.27
N HIS A 110 3.24 7.52 0.20
CA HIS A 110 2.17 6.53 0.14
C HIS A 110 1.02 7.00 -0.76
N VAL A 111 0.10 6.09 -1.06
CA VAL A 111 -1.15 6.34 -1.77
C VAL A 111 -2.29 5.89 -0.87
N ASP A 112 -3.29 6.76 -0.71
CA ASP A 112 -4.51 6.44 0.02
C ASP A 112 -5.57 5.92 -0.95
N SER A 113 -6.13 4.75 -0.64
CA SER A 113 -7.22 4.19 -1.44
C SER A 113 -8.57 4.80 -1.04
N PRO A 114 -9.64 4.63 -1.85
CA PRO A 114 -10.94 5.26 -1.57
C PRO A 114 -11.62 4.82 -0.25
N CYS A 115 -11.11 3.77 0.41
CA CYS A 115 -11.56 3.36 1.74
C CYS A 115 -10.85 4.09 2.90
N HIS A 116 -9.83 4.91 2.63
CA HIS A 116 -9.02 5.54 3.67
C HIS A 116 -9.79 6.62 4.47
N ILE A 117 -10.62 7.41 3.79
CA ILE A 117 -11.40 8.50 4.39
C ILE A 117 -12.88 8.30 4.07
N PHE A 118 -13.72 8.47 5.08
CA PHE A 118 -15.17 8.40 4.97
C PHE A 118 -15.83 9.60 5.65
N TRP A 119 -17.04 9.91 5.18
CA TRP A 119 -17.89 10.95 5.73
C TRP A 119 -19.28 10.37 5.98
N ASP A 120 -19.90 10.74 7.10
CA ASP A 120 -21.24 10.27 7.49
C ASP A 120 -21.40 8.74 7.38
N GLY A 121 -20.39 8.01 7.89
CA GLY A 121 -20.34 6.56 7.89
C GLY A 121 -20.20 5.89 6.52
N THR A 122 -19.92 6.66 5.46
CA THR A 122 -19.94 6.17 4.08
C THR A 122 -18.63 6.47 3.36
N MET A 123 -18.09 5.43 2.71
CA MET A 123 -16.93 5.44 1.81
C MET A 123 -17.38 5.61 0.36
N TYR A 124 -16.41 5.64 -0.55
CA TYR A 124 -16.65 5.66 -1.99
C TYR A 124 -17.76 4.69 -2.44
N ASN A 125 -18.61 5.18 -3.34
CA ASN A 125 -19.70 4.44 -3.96
C ASN A 125 -20.77 3.93 -2.97
N GLY A 126 -21.02 4.67 -1.89
CA GLY A 126 -22.11 4.38 -0.96
C GLY A 126 -21.81 3.25 0.03
N ARG A 127 -20.57 2.78 0.09
CA ARG A 127 -20.23 1.63 0.95
C ARG A 127 -20.07 2.04 2.40
N SER A 128 -20.55 1.22 3.32
CA SER A 128 -20.41 1.51 4.74
C SER A 128 -18.96 1.44 5.20
N HIS A 129 -18.55 2.40 6.04
CA HIS A 129 -17.23 2.38 6.68
C HIS A 129 -16.98 1.12 7.55
N SER A 130 -18.04 0.39 7.92
CA SER A 130 -17.95 -0.87 8.67
C SER A 130 -17.24 -2.00 7.91
N LEU A 131 -17.02 -1.85 6.60
CA LEU A 131 -16.19 -2.76 5.79
C LEU A 131 -14.69 -2.61 6.06
N VAL A 132 -14.29 -1.61 6.86
CA VAL A 132 -12.91 -1.43 7.33
C VAL A 132 -12.83 -1.90 8.77
N ASP A 133 -12.07 -2.96 9.02
CA ASP A 133 -11.85 -3.51 10.35
C ASP A 133 -10.36 -3.65 10.70
N ALA A 134 -10.06 -3.66 12.00
CA ALA A 134 -8.69 -3.66 12.49
C ALA A 134 -7.94 -4.99 12.30
N ALA A 135 -8.64 -6.09 12.04
CA ALA A 135 -8.03 -7.41 11.90
C ALA A 135 -7.69 -7.75 10.44
N THR A 136 -8.56 -7.36 9.50
CA THR A 136 -8.42 -7.73 8.08
C THR A 136 -8.19 -6.55 7.14
N GLY A 137 -8.32 -5.32 7.63
CA GLY A 137 -8.21 -4.11 6.82
C GLY A 137 -9.54 -3.79 6.14
N SER A 138 -9.50 -3.31 4.89
CA SER A 138 -10.71 -2.97 4.13
C SER A 138 -11.10 -4.10 3.19
N ALA A 139 -12.37 -4.50 3.23
CA ALA A 139 -12.96 -5.46 2.29
C ALA A 139 -13.44 -4.82 0.98
N TRP A 140 -13.33 -3.50 0.82
CA TRP A 140 -13.79 -2.75 -0.36
C TRP A 140 -12.90 -1.56 -0.66
N ALA A 141 -12.57 -1.33 -1.93
CA ALA A 141 -11.73 -0.22 -2.39
C ALA A 141 -10.41 -0.11 -1.61
N ALA A 142 -9.86 -1.28 -1.24
CA ALA A 142 -8.54 -1.40 -0.65
C ALA A 142 -7.47 -1.06 -1.69
N VAL A 143 -6.27 -0.68 -1.24
CA VAL A 143 -5.13 -0.41 -2.15
C VAL A 143 -4.79 -1.59 -3.07
N THR A 144 -5.11 -2.82 -2.66
CA THR A 144 -4.93 -4.03 -3.46
C THR A 144 -5.81 -4.06 -4.71
N ALA A 145 -6.93 -3.34 -4.76
CA ALA A 145 -7.73 -3.21 -5.98
C ALA A 145 -6.97 -2.48 -7.09
N ALA A 146 -6.00 -1.62 -6.75
CA ALA A 146 -5.14 -0.91 -7.70
C ALA A 146 -3.98 -1.76 -8.26
N ALA A 147 -4.00 -3.09 -8.09
CA ALA A 147 -2.89 -3.97 -8.46
C ALA A 147 -2.47 -3.92 -9.95
N ASN A 148 -3.37 -3.47 -10.83
CA ASN A 148 -3.13 -3.39 -12.27
C ASN A 148 -2.80 -1.95 -12.77
N GLY A 149 -2.58 -1.03 -11.83
CA GLY A 149 -2.40 0.40 -12.10
C GLY A 149 -3.73 1.12 -12.24
#